data_AF-A0A2X2IDH7-F1
#
_entry.id   AF-A0A2X2IDH7-F1
#
_cell.length_a   1.000
_cell.length_b   1.000
_cell.length_c   1.000
_cell.angle_alpha   90.00
_cell.angle_beta   90.00
_cell.angle_gamma   90.00
#
_symmetry.space_group_name_H-M   'P 1'
#
loop_
_entity.id
_entity.type
_entity.pdbx_description
1 polymer ?
#
loop_
_entity_poly.entity_id
_entity_poly.type
_entity_poly.pdbx_seq_one_letter_code
_entity_poly.pdbx_strand_id
1 'polypeptide(L)' 'MLDEPTRGIDVGAKFEIYQLIAELAKKGKGIIIISSEMPELLGITDRILVMSNGLVSGIVDTKTTTQNEILRLASLHL' A
#
# COMPACT_ATOMS: atom_id res chain seq x y z
N MET A 1 4.12 -9.84 6.70
CA MET A 1 3.09 -8.81 6.88
C MET A 1 3.76 -7.64 7.59
N LEU A 2 3.64 -6.45 7.03
CA LEU A 2 4.27 -5.22 7.50
C LEU A 2 3.16 -4.22 7.82
N ASP A 3 3.12 -3.70 9.03
CA ASP A 3 2.09 -2.76 9.49
C ASP A 3 2.72 -1.40 9.75
N GLU A 4 2.35 -0.40 8.95
CA GLU A 4 2.91 0.95 8.95
C GLU A 4 4.46 0.96 8.95
N PRO A 5 5.12 0.26 8.00
CA PRO A 5 6.56 -0.08 8.09
C PRO A 5 7.51 1.11 8.08
N THR A 6 7.02 2.30 7.76
CA THR A 6 7.79 3.52 7.53
C THR A 6 7.36 4.66 8.47
N ARG A 7 6.42 4.40 9.39
CA ARG A 7 5.90 5.42 10.29
C ARG A 7 6.99 5.88 11.25
N GLY A 8 7.25 7.19 11.28
CA GLY A 8 8.30 7.79 12.13
C GLY A 8 9.73 7.59 11.62
N ILE A 9 9.90 7.03 10.42
CA ILE A 9 11.19 6.92 9.72
C ILE A 9 11.42 8.18 8.89
N ASP A 10 12.67 8.65 8.80
CA ASP A 10 13.03 9.76 7.92
C ASP A 10 12.90 9.40 6.43
N VAL A 11 12.80 10.42 5.58
CA VAL A 11 12.56 10.24 4.14
C VAL A 11 13.67 9.43 3.46
N GLY A 12 14.93 9.52 3.94
CA GLY A 12 16.06 8.78 3.39
C GLY A 12 15.95 7.28 3.69
N ALA A 13 15.76 6.92 4.95
CA ALA A 13 15.64 5.53 5.38
C ALA A 13 14.36 4.85 4.86
N LYS A 14 13.27 5.60 4.58
CA LYS A 14 12.08 5.04 3.90
C LYS A 14 12.42 4.36 2.58
N PHE A 15 13.32 4.96 1.79
CA PHE A 15 13.69 4.41 0.49
C PHE A 15 14.39 3.06 0.60
N GLU A 16 15.23 2.89 1.62
CA GLU A 16 15.91 1.61 1.88
C GLU A 16 14.91 0.50 2.21
N ILE A 17 13.89 0.81 3.00
CA ILE A 17 12.79 -0.12 3.33
C ILE A 17 12.05 -0.54 2.05
N TYR A 18 11.74 0.40 1.16
CA TYR A 18 11.08 0.09 -0.11
C TYR A 18 11.92 -0.82 -1.00
N GLN A 19 13.24 -0.55 -1.10
CA GLN A 19 14.14 -1.39 -1.88
C GLN A 19 14.17 -2.82 -1.34
N LEU A 20 14.28 -2.98 -0.01
CA LEU A 20 14.27 -4.29 0.62
C LEU A 20 12.97 -5.06 0.34
N ILE A 21 11.82 -4.39 0.45
CA ILE A 21 10.50 -4.98 0.14
C ILE A 21 10.46 -5.42 -1.33
N ALA A 22 10.86 -4.56 -2.26
CA ALA A 22 10.87 -4.86 -3.68
C ALA A 22 11.82 -6.02 -4.02
N GLU A 23 12.98 -6.12 -3.39
CA GLU A 23 13.90 -7.25 -3.56
C GLU A 23 13.30 -8.56 -3.05
N LEU A 24 12.63 -8.54 -1.90
CA LEU A 24 11.95 -9.71 -1.35
C LEU A 24 10.81 -10.17 -2.27
N ALA A 25 10.03 -9.23 -2.82
CA ALA A 25 8.99 -9.53 -3.79
C ALA A 25 9.57 -10.15 -5.07
N LYS A 26 10.66 -9.60 -5.61
CA LYS A 26 11.39 -10.16 -6.78
C LYS A 26 11.91 -11.57 -6.55
N LYS A 27 12.18 -11.97 -5.30
CA LYS A 27 12.54 -13.34 -4.91
C LYS A 27 11.33 -14.30 -4.82
N GLY A 28 10.17 -13.89 -5.32
CA GLY A 28 8.94 -14.69 -5.34
C GLY A 28 8.20 -14.74 -4.01
N LYS A 29 8.50 -13.82 -3.07
CA LYS A 29 7.81 -13.78 -1.77
C LYS A 29 6.54 -12.93 -1.86
N GLY A 30 5.44 -13.47 -1.37
CA GLY A 30 4.22 -12.69 -1.12
C GLY A 30 4.40 -11.76 0.07
N ILE A 31 4.12 -10.48 -0.10
CA ILE A 31 4.23 -9.46 0.95
C ILE A 31 2.88 -8.78 1.11
N ILE A 32 2.44 -8.65 2.36
CA ILE A 32 1.27 -7.85 2.74
C ILE A 32 1.78 -6.63 3.48
N ILE A 33 1.36 -5.46 3.03
CA ILE A 33 1.71 -4.17 3.61
C ILE A 33 0.41 -3.47 3.97
N ILE A 34 0.36 -2.94 5.19
CA ILE A 34 -0.68 -2.03 5.68
C ILE A 34 -0.01 -0.67 5.81
N SER A 35 -0.58 0.33 5.16
CA SER A 35 -0.07 1.69 5.18
C SER A 35 -1.22 2.65 4.91
N SER A 36 -1.19 3.79 5.59
CA SER A 36 -2.07 4.93 5.33
C SER A 36 -1.42 5.96 4.38
N GLU A 37 -0.17 5.75 3.98
CA GLU A 37 0.60 6.64 3.12
C GLU A 37 0.37 6.29 1.63
N MET A 38 -0.32 7.17 0.90
CA MET A 38 -0.62 6.96 -0.52
C MET A 38 0.64 6.73 -1.40
N PRO A 39 1.76 7.47 -1.21
CA PRO A 39 2.98 7.22 -1.99
C PRO A 39 3.55 5.81 -1.81
N GLU A 40 3.36 5.20 -0.65
CA GLU A 40 3.78 3.83 -0.39
C GLU A 40 2.93 2.84 -1.14
N LEU A 41 1.61 2.95 -0.96
CA LEU A 41 0.64 2.09 -1.63
C LEU A 41 0.85 2.13 -3.14
N LEU A 42 0.97 3.31 -3.73
CA LEU A 42 1.16 3.47 -5.17
C LEU A 42 2.59 3.11 -5.65
N GLY A 43 3.60 3.21 -4.78
CA GLY A 43 4.99 3.06 -5.17
C GLY A 43 5.52 1.62 -5.16
N ILE A 44 5.01 0.75 -4.29
CA ILE A 44 5.63 -0.57 -4.04
C ILE A 44 4.69 -1.77 -4.13
N THR A 45 3.38 -1.56 -4.31
CA THR A 45 2.40 -2.66 -4.34
C THR A 45 2.01 -3.03 -5.76
N ASP A 46 1.61 -4.28 -5.97
CA ASP A 46 0.98 -4.71 -7.21
C ASP A 46 -0.53 -4.47 -7.22
N ARG A 47 -1.16 -4.63 -6.05
CA ARG A 47 -2.61 -4.46 -5.84
C ARG A 47 -2.87 -3.87 -4.48
N ILE A 48 -3.95 -3.09 -4.37
CA ILE A 48 -4.38 -2.45 -3.13
C ILE A 48 -5.79 -2.93 -2.81
N LEU A 49 -5.95 -3.56 -1.64
CA LEU A 49 -7.25 -3.85 -1.05
C LEU A 49 -7.66 -2.64 -0.20
N VAL A 50 -8.82 -2.07 -0.49
CA VAL A 50 -9.36 -0.93 0.25
C VAL A 50 -10.49 -1.40 1.16
N MET A 51 -10.47 -0.91 2.39
CA MET A 51 -11.51 -1.16 3.37
C MET A 51 -12.25 0.14 3.72
N SER A 52 -13.54 0.04 3.99
CA SER A 52 -14.39 1.12 4.49
C SER A 52 -15.34 0.55 5.53
N ASN A 53 -15.34 1.13 6.73
CA ASN A 53 -16.20 0.74 7.87
C ASN A 53 -16.21 -0.78 8.16
N GLY A 54 -15.02 -1.41 8.18
CA GLY A 54 -14.86 -2.84 8.44
C GLY A 54 -15.18 -3.77 7.27
N LEU A 55 -15.62 -3.23 6.13
CA LEU A 55 -15.94 -3.99 4.91
C LEU A 55 -14.88 -3.76 3.84
N VAL A 56 -14.66 -4.77 3.00
CA VAL A 56 -13.84 -4.62 1.78
C VAL A 56 -14.65 -3.84 0.74
N SER A 57 -14.20 -2.63 0.40
CA SER A 57 -14.88 -1.78 -0.57
C SER A 57 -14.39 -2.02 -2.00
N GLY A 58 -13.18 -2.55 -2.17
CA GLY A 58 -12.67 -2.95 -3.49
C GLY A 58 -11.22 -3.42 -3.46
N ILE A 59 -10.79 -4.00 -4.58
CA ILE A 59 -9.39 -4.31 -4.86
C ILE A 59 -9.03 -3.66 -6.19
N VAL A 60 -7.99 -2.85 -6.21
CA VAL A 60 -7.53 -2.12 -7.39
C VAL A 60 -6.12 -2.56 -7.78
N ASP A 61 -5.81 -2.52 -9.07
CA ASP A 61 -4.44 -2.71 -9.58
C ASP A 61 -3.68 -1.40 -9.46
N THR A 62 -2.51 -1.46 -8.83
CA THR A 62 -1.70 -0.28 -8.54
C THR A 62 -1.25 0.45 -9.80
N LYS A 63 -1.08 -0.26 -10.92
CA LYS A 63 -0.62 0.31 -12.20
C LYS A 63 -1.69 1.16 -12.88
N THR A 64 -2.97 0.89 -12.62
CA THR A 64 -4.09 1.55 -13.32
C THR A 64 -4.97 2.40 -12.40
N THR A 65 -4.84 2.23 -11.09
CA THR A 65 -5.62 2.99 -10.11
C THR A 65 -5.13 4.43 -9.98
N THR A 66 -5.94 5.26 -9.32
CA THR A 66 -5.58 6.61 -8.93
C THR A 66 -5.80 6.81 -7.44
N GLN A 67 -5.12 7.80 -6.86
CA GLN A 67 -5.38 8.22 -5.47
C GLN A 67 -6.86 8.56 -5.24
N ASN A 68 -7.52 9.21 -6.20
CA ASN A 68 -8.94 9.55 -6.09
C ASN A 68 -9.84 8.30 -6.03
N GLU A 69 -9.52 7.27 -6.80
CA GLU A 69 -10.27 6.01 -6.77
C GLU A 69 -10.13 5.31 -5.41
N ILE A 70 -8.92 5.27 -4.85
CA ILE A 70 -8.66 4.69 -3.53
C ILE A 70 -9.43 5.45 -2.45
N LEU A 71 -9.38 6.78 -2.47
CA LEU A 71 -10.12 7.62 -1.52
C LEU A 71 -11.63 7.43 -1.64
N ARG A 72 -12.16 7.31 -2.86
CA ARG A 72 -13.58 7.01 -3.11
C ARG A 72 -13.97 5.66 -2.51
N LEU A 73 -13.13 4.64 -2.66
CA LEU A 73 -13.38 3.32 -2.08
C LEU A 73 -13.29 3.35 -0.54
N ALA A 74 -12.38 4.14 0.02
CA ALA A 74 -12.23 4.27 1.48
C ALA A 74 -13.43 4.97 2.12
N SER A 75 -14.14 5.82 1.39
CA SER A 75 -15.35 6.53 1.86
C SER A 75 -16.68 5.86 1.50
N LEU A 76 -16.66 4.68 0.86
CA LEU A 76 -17.85 4.05 0.27
C LEU A 76 -18.93 3.67 1.30
N HIS A 77 -18.55 3.37 2.54
CA HIS A 77 -19.45 2.89 3.60
C HIS A 77 -19.46 3.80 4.84
N LEU A 78 -19.17 5.10 4.64
CA LEU A 78 -19.36 6.14 5.66
C LEU A 78 -20.83 6.30 6.05
#